data_AF-A0A522AA41-F1
#
_entry.id   AF-A0A522AA41-F1
#
_cell.length_a   1.000
_cell.length_b   1.000
_cell.length_c   1.000
_cell.angle_alpha   90.00
_cell.angle_beta   90.00
_cell.angle_gamma   90.00
#
_symmetry.space_group_name_H-M   'P 1'
#
loop_
_entity.id
_entity.type
_entity.pdbx_description
1 polymer ?
#
loop_
_entity_poly.entity_id
_entity_poly.type
_entity_poly.pdbx_seq_one_letter_code
_entity_poly.pdbx_strand_id
1 'polypeptide(L)'
;VKTALDKYGRIDILIHNAGNTRKMPLKEYTQADFEAVVNVHLMGAFHVVRPAFPIMCKAGYGRIVLASSAVGLYGNPHTVAYAVSKAGMIGLSNVIALEGAAEGVKCNLILPGAVTRLAGGLDTSKYPPTMAPELVAPLAAWLAHESCSISGEMLSSFGGRVSTAFIAESRGVFRETWTIEQIAENIDAIRNADVPFITPVVPAGFQEHMSYTFGMSKGGAA
;
A
#
# COMPACT_ATOMS: atom_id res chain seq x y z
N VAL A 1 -6.21 17.42 12.10
CA VAL A 1 -7.09 18.12 11.13
C VAL A 1 -7.51 19.50 11.66
N LYS A 2 -8.35 19.60 12.70
CA LYS A 2 -8.81 20.90 13.24
C LYS A 2 -7.66 21.90 13.48
N THR A 3 -6.59 21.48 14.14
CA THR A 3 -5.41 22.34 14.37
C THR A 3 -4.82 22.94 13.08
N ALA A 4 -4.79 22.19 11.97
CA ALA A 4 -4.28 22.69 10.71
C ALA A 4 -5.24 23.72 10.08
N LEU A 5 -6.55 23.46 10.16
CA LEU A 5 -7.58 24.39 9.69
C LEU A 5 -7.60 25.68 10.49
N ASP A 6 -7.58 25.59 11.82
CA ASP A 6 -7.58 26.76 12.71
C ASP A 6 -6.35 27.64 12.47
N LYS A 7 -5.19 27.03 12.17
CA LYS A 7 -3.91 27.74 12.03
C LYS A 7 -3.66 28.26 10.62
N TYR A 8 -4.03 27.50 9.58
CA TYR A 8 -3.64 27.75 8.19
C TYR A 8 -4.83 27.88 7.24
N GLY A 9 -6.06 27.60 7.67
CA GLY A 9 -7.28 27.71 6.86
C GLY A 9 -7.49 26.63 5.81
N ARG A 10 -6.50 25.75 5.57
CA ARG A 10 -6.53 24.70 4.54
C ARG A 10 -5.70 23.48 4.92
N ILE A 11 -5.89 22.39 4.19
CA ILE A 11 -5.08 21.17 4.28
C ILE A 11 -4.80 20.66 2.86
N ASP A 12 -3.55 20.75 2.45
CA ASP A 12 -3.12 20.36 1.10
C ASP A 12 -2.45 18.98 1.06
N ILE A 13 -1.73 18.66 2.14
CA ILE A 13 -0.88 17.47 2.24
C ILE A 13 -1.19 16.74 3.55
N LEU A 14 -1.34 15.42 3.47
CA LEU A 14 -1.43 14.53 4.62
C LEU A 14 -0.43 13.38 4.44
N ILE A 15 0.59 13.33 5.31
CA ILE A 15 1.53 12.21 5.38
C ILE A 15 1.27 11.43 6.67
N HIS A 16 0.69 10.24 6.56
CA HIS A 16 0.48 9.36 7.71
C HIS A 16 1.70 8.48 7.96
N ASN A 17 2.60 8.96 8.81
CA ASN A 17 3.86 8.29 9.19
C ASN A 17 3.84 7.68 10.61
N ALA A 18 2.84 8.02 11.43
CA ALA A 18 2.77 7.57 12.83
C ALA A 18 2.80 6.03 12.93
N GLY A 19 3.56 5.52 13.91
CA GLY A 19 3.79 4.09 14.01
C GLY A 19 4.50 3.62 15.27
N ASN A 20 4.31 2.35 15.59
CA ASN A 20 4.99 1.63 16.65
C ASN A 20 5.32 0.20 16.20
N THR A 21 5.89 -0.62 17.08
CA THR A 21 6.13 -2.03 16.79
C THR A 21 6.02 -2.85 18.06
N ARG A 22 5.49 -4.06 17.94
CA ARG A 22 5.56 -5.14 18.93
C ARG A 22 5.96 -6.39 18.17
N LYS A 23 6.98 -7.11 18.63
CA LYS A 23 7.50 -8.30 17.95
C LYS A 23 7.43 -9.50 18.89
N MET A 24 6.73 -10.54 18.46
CA MET A 24 6.61 -11.82 19.18
C MET A 24 6.09 -12.91 18.22
N PRO A 25 6.32 -14.20 18.50
CA PRO A 25 5.66 -15.30 17.81
C PRO A 25 4.15 -15.12 17.71
N LEU A 26 3.56 -15.54 16.58
CA LEU A 26 2.12 -15.43 16.35
C LEU A 26 1.31 -16.05 17.50
N LYS A 27 1.76 -17.21 18.01
CA LYS A 27 1.15 -17.94 19.12
C LYS A 27 1.18 -17.20 20.47
N GLU A 28 1.97 -16.13 20.59
CA GLU A 28 2.16 -15.35 21.83
C GLU A 28 1.46 -14.00 21.78
N TYR A 29 0.91 -13.59 20.63
CA TYR A 29 0.16 -12.34 20.54
C TYR A 29 -1.11 -12.38 21.38
N THR A 30 -1.26 -11.42 22.27
CA THR A 30 -2.57 -11.09 22.84
C THR A 30 -3.35 -10.19 21.87
N GLN A 31 -4.68 -10.13 22.03
CA GLN A 31 -5.50 -9.16 21.31
C GLN A 31 -5.03 -7.72 21.55
N ALA A 32 -4.66 -7.37 22.78
CA ALA A 32 -4.18 -6.04 23.14
C ALA A 32 -2.85 -5.70 22.43
N ASP A 33 -1.93 -6.66 22.29
CA ASP A 33 -0.69 -6.47 21.53
C ASP A 33 -0.97 -6.19 20.05
N PHE A 34 -1.93 -6.92 19.48
CA PHE A 34 -2.34 -6.76 18.10
C PHE A 34 -2.98 -5.39 17.85
N GLU A 35 -3.98 -5.04 18.67
CA GLU A 35 -4.70 -3.78 18.60
C GLU A 35 -3.79 -2.57 18.85
N ALA A 36 -2.82 -2.67 19.77
CA ALA A 36 -1.88 -1.59 20.03
C ALA A 36 -1.10 -1.15 18.79
N VAL A 37 -0.82 -2.08 17.86
CA VAL A 37 -0.13 -1.79 16.60
C VAL A 37 -1.13 -1.37 15.52
N VAL A 38 -2.20 -2.14 15.32
CA VAL A 38 -3.21 -1.85 14.28
C VAL A 38 -3.89 -0.51 14.50
N ASN A 39 -4.17 -0.14 15.75
CA ASN A 39 -4.86 1.11 16.08
C ASN A 39 -4.01 2.34 15.74
N VAL A 40 -2.70 2.30 15.96
CA VAL A 40 -1.81 3.44 15.64
C VAL A 40 -1.60 3.54 14.14
N HIS A 41 -1.40 2.40 13.47
CA HIS A 41 -1.11 2.38 12.05
C HIS A 41 -2.37 2.55 11.21
N LEU A 42 -3.19 1.51 11.11
CA LEU A 42 -4.30 1.45 10.16
C LEU A 42 -5.48 2.31 10.61
N MET A 43 -5.94 2.15 11.85
CA MET A 43 -7.05 2.97 12.36
C MET A 43 -6.64 4.43 12.49
N GLY A 44 -5.39 4.69 12.88
CA GLY A 44 -4.81 6.03 12.88
C GLY A 44 -4.87 6.68 11.51
N ALA A 45 -4.46 5.98 10.44
CA ALA A 45 -4.55 6.50 9.08
C ALA A 45 -6.00 6.85 8.72
N PHE A 46 -6.92 5.92 8.94
CA PHE A 46 -8.34 6.13 8.67
C PHE A 46 -8.91 7.34 9.44
N HIS A 47 -8.60 7.47 10.74
CA HIS A 47 -9.09 8.55 11.57
C HIS A 47 -8.55 9.94 11.21
N VAL A 48 -7.41 10.03 10.54
CA VAL A 48 -6.86 11.32 10.07
C VAL A 48 -7.29 11.60 8.63
N VAL A 49 -7.33 10.57 7.76
CA VAL A 49 -7.76 10.70 6.36
C VAL A 49 -9.25 11.03 6.27
N ARG A 50 -10.13 10.28 6.94
CA ARG A 50 -11.59 10.43 6.83
C ARG A 50 -12.06 11.88 7.00
N PRO A 51 -11.63 12.65 8.02
CA PRO A 51 -12.01 14.06 8.15
C PRO A 51 -11.25 15.02 7.21
N ALA A 52 -10.04 14.67 6.73
CA ALA A 52 -9.27 15.53 5.82
C ALA A 52 -9.72 15.41 4.36
N PHE A 53 -10.11 14.20 3.94
CA PHE A 53 -10.48 13.88 2.56
C PHE A 53 -11.59 14.78 1.98
N PRO A 54 -12.77 14.95 2.60
CA PRO A 54 -13.81 15.82 2.05
C PRO A 54 -13.38 17.30 1.95
N ILE A 55 -12.46 17.75 2.81
CA ILE A 55 -11.90 19.10 2.76
C ILE A 55 -10.99 19.25 1.53
N MET A 56 -10.12 18.26 1.29
CA MET A 56 -9.24 18.22 0.11
C MET A 56 -10.04 18.14 -1.19
N CYS A 57 -11.07 17.28 -1.25
CA CYS A 57 -11.94 17.17 -2.43
C CYS A 57 -12.66 18.50 -2.72
N LYS A 58 -13.26 19.13 -1.70
CA LYS A 58 -13.89 20.45 -1.85
C LYS A 58 -12.91 21.53 -2.35
N ALA A 59 -11.63 21.42 -1.99
CA ALA A 59 -10.60 22.35 -2.45
C ALA A 59 -10.08 22.04 -3.87
N GLY A 60 -10.48 20.92 -4.47
CA GLY A 60 -9.97 20.47 -5.77
C GLY A 60 -8.48 20.05 -5.74
N TYR A 61 -7.93 19.84 -4.54
CA TYR A 61 -6.52 19.51 -4.36
C TYR A 61 -6.29 18.73 -3.07
N GLY A 62 -5.55 17.63 -3.18
CA GLY A 62 -4.98 16.93 -2.03
C GLY A 62 -3.86 15.99 -2.42
N ARG A 63 -2.88 15.83 -1.52
CA ARG A 63 -1.85 14.80 -1.63
C ARG A 63 -1.77 14.00 -0.34
N ILE A 64 -2.12 12.72 -0.43
CA ILE A 64 -2.11 11.80 0.69
C ILE A 64 -0.97 10.80 0.48
N VAL A 65 -0.10 10.67 1.46
CA VAL A 65 0.99 9.68 1.48
C VAL A 65 0.83 8.82 2.72
N LEU A 66 0.61 7.51 2.54
CA LEU A 66 0.50 6.59 3.66
C LEU A 66 1.76 5.72 3.74
N ALA A 67 2.33 5.61 4.94
CA ALA A 67 3.48 4.76 5.16
C ALA A 67 3.06 3.29 5.31
N SER A 68 3.32 2.48 4.28
CA SER A 68 3.28 1.02 4.34
C SER A 68 4.65 0.45 4.76
N SER A 69 5.04 -0.73 4.27
CA SER A 69 6.34 -1.39 4.48
C SER A 69 6.48 -2.60 3.56
N ALA A 70 7.71 -3.01 3.25
CA ALA A 70 7.98 -4.31 2.66
C ALA A 70 7.41 -5.48 3.50
N VAL A 71 7.32 -5.32 4.83
CA VAL A 71 6.69 -6.31 5.72
C VAL A 71 5.19 -6.47 5.45
N GLY A 72 4.53 -5.43 4.94
CA GLY A 72 3.13 -5.51 4.51
C GLY A 72 2.96 -6.31 3.22
N LEU A 73 3.98 -6.34 2.36
CA LEU A 73 3.94 -7.09 1.09
C LEU A 73 4.36 -8.55 1.26
N TYR A 74 5.48 -8.78 1.95
CA TYR A 74 6.15 -10.07 1.98
C TYR A 74 5.97 -10.81 3.32
N GLY A 75 5.46 -10.12 4.33
CA GLY A 75 5.51 -10.60 5.71
C GLY A 75 6.92 -10.54 6.31
N ASN A 76 6.98 -10.78 7.61
CA ASN A 76 8.22 -10.99 8.36
C ASN A 76 7.87 -11.77 9.64
N PRO A 77 8.65 -12.80 10.04
CA PRO A 77 8.40 -13.48 11.29
C PRO A 77 8.29 -12.52 12.47
N HIS A 78 7.39 -12.86 13.40
CA HIS A 78 7.15 -12.14 14.64
C HIS A 78 6.46 -10.77 14.51
N THR A 79 5.93 -10.39 13.34
CA THR A 79 5.38 -9.05 13.12
C THR A 79 3.92 -9.03 12.66
N VAL A 80 3.08 -9.99 13.07
CA VAL A 80 1.73 -10.16 12.48
C VAL A 80 0.89 -8.88 12.52
N ALA A 81 0.84 -8.18 13.64
CA ALA A 81 0.04 -6.96 13.77
C ALA A 81 0.57 -5.83 12.88
N TYR A 82 1.90 -5.72 12.76
CA TYR A 82 2.55 -4.75 11.89
C TYR A 82 2.28 -5.11 10.42
N ALA A 83 2.51 -6.35 10.01
CA ALA A 83 2.26 -6.84 8.65
C ALA A 83 0.81 -6.58 8.22
N VAL A 84 -0.17 -6.98 9.04
CA VAL A 84 -1.60 -6.73 8.80
C VAL A 84 -1.88 -5.24 8.66
N SER A 85 -1.36 -4.41 9.58
CA SER A 85 -1.58 -2.96 9.52
C SER A 85 -1.02 -2.32 8.25
N LYS A 86 0.12 -2.81 7.75
CA LYS A 86 0.81 -2.27 6.56
C LYS A 86 0.22 -2.79 5.25
N ALA A 87 -0.25 -4.04 5.23
CA ALA A 87 -1.03 -4.58 4.12
C ALA A 87 -2.38 -3.86 3.98
N GLY A 88 -3.06 -3.57 5.10
CA GLY A 88 -4.34 -2.84 5.11
C GLY A 88 -4.25 -1.43 4.52
N MET A 89 -3.07 -0.80 4.56
CA MET A 89 -2.84 0.51 3.90
C MET A 89 -3.04 0.45 2.39
N ILE A 90 -2.83 -0.71 1.76
CA ILE A 90 -2.99 -0.88 0.31
C ILE A 90 -4.45 -0.67 -0.07
N GLY A 91 -5.37 -1.37 0.60
CA GLY A 91 -6.81 -1.19 0.37
C GLY A 91 -7.26 0.25 0.63
N LEU A 92 -6.82 0.84 1.75
CA LEU A 92 -7.15 2.24 2.08
C LEU A 92 -6.64 3.21 1.00
N SER A 93 -5.38 3.07 0.58
CA SER A 93 -4.79 3.93 -0.45
C SER A 93 -5.52 3.80 -1.79
N ASN A 94 -5.86 2.57 -2.19
CA ASN A 94 -6.52 2.31 -3.47
C ASN A 94 -7.88 3.00 -3.55
N VAL A 95 -8.70 2.89 -2.50
CA VAL A 95 -10.03 3.51 -2.45
C VAL A 95 -9.91 5.03 -2.46
N ILE A 96 -8.99 5.62 -1.67
CA ILE A 96 -8.77 7.07 -1.68
C ILE A 96 -8.33 7.55 -3.07
N ALA A 97 -7.44 6.81 -3.74
CA ALA A 97 -6.95 7.17 -5.06
C ALA A 97 -8.07 7.15 -6.13
N LEU A 98 -8.97 6.16 -6.06
CA LEU A 98 -10.12 6.04 -6.94
C LEU A 98 -11.15 7.15 -6.68
N GLU A 99 -11.58 7.34 -5.44
CA GLU A 99 -12.58 8.36 -5.08
C GLU A 99 -12.05 9.79 -5.26
N GLY A 100 -10.74 9.99 -5.07
CA GLY A 100 -10.11 11.30 -5.19
C GLY A 100 -9.79 11.74 -6.62
N ALA A 101 -9.80 10.81 -7.60
CA ALA A 101 -9.31 11.06 -8.95
C ALA A 101 -10.03 12.22 -9.65
N ALA A 102 -11.36 12.26 -9.57
CA ALA A 102 -12.18 13.33 -10.15
C ALA A 102 -12.12 14.66 -9.38
N GLU A 103 -11.69 14.60 -8.11
CA GLU A 103 -11.69 15.72 -7.15
C GLU A 103 -10.28 16.36 -6.99
N GLY A 104 -9.31 15.96 -7.82
CA GLY A 104 -7.93 16.48 -7.76
C GLY A 104 -7.11 15.97 -6.56
N VAL A 105 -7.58 14.92 -5.88
CA VAL A 105 -6.92 14.30 -4.73
C VAL A 105 -6.18 13.04 -5.15
N LYS A 106 -4.89 12.96 -4.80
CA LYS A 106 -4.03 11.79 -5.08
C LYS A 106 -3.64 11.10 -3.79
N CYS A 107 -3.54 9.77 -3.83
CA CYS A 107 -3.07 8.97 -2.71
C CYS A 107 -2.05 7.94 -3.18
N ASN A 108 -0.90 7.88 -2.54
CA ASN A 108 0.14 6.90 -2.85
C ASN A 108 0.70 6.28 -1.56
N LEU A 109 1.21 5.05 -1.68
CA LEU A 109 1.96 4.41 -0.62
C LEU A 109 3.46 4.64 -0.77
N ILE A 110 4.10 4.88 0.36
CA ILE A 110 5.55 4.72 0.48
C ILE A 110 5.85 3.47 1.31
N LEU A 111 6.81 2.67 0.86
CA LEU A 111 7.36 1.50 1.55
C LEU A 111 8.79 1.83 1.98
N PRO A 112 8.95 2.58 3.08
CA PRO A 112 10.23 3.11 3.50
C PRO A 112 11.07 2.04 4.20
N GLY A 113 12.39 2.16 4.07
CA GLY A 113 13.37 1.48 4.91
C GLY A 113 14.46 2.46 5.34
N ALA A 114 14.58 2.65 6.65
CA ALA A 114 15.59 3.49 7.26
C ALA A 114 15.89 2.98 8.67
N VAL A 115 17.12 3.15 9.13
CA VAL A 115 17.51 2.91 10.52
C VAL A 115 17.04 4.11 11.34
N THR A 116 16.05 3.86 12.19
CA THR A 116 15.51 4.84 13.15
C THR A 116 15.32 4.13 14.49
N ARG A 117 14.78 4.84 15.50
CA ARG A 117 14.41 4.21 16.78
C ARG A 117 13.47 3.00 16.61
N LEU A 118 12.67 2.95 15.55
CA LEU A 118 11.78 1.81 15.25
C LEU A 118 12.55 0.53 14.87
N ALA A 119 13.81 0.65 14.47
CA ALA A 119 14.73 -0.46 14.25
C ALA A 119 15.43 -0.94 15.54
N GLY A 120 15.11 -0.35 16.70
CA GLY A 120 15.67 -0.75 17.99
C GLY A 120 15.52 -2.25 18.25
N GLY A 121 16.58 -2.89 18.71
CA GLY A 121 16.64 -4.34 18.96
C GLY A 121 16.91 -5.20 17.72
N LEU A 122 17.08 -4.61 16.52
CA LEU A 122 17.60 -5.33 15.36
C LEU A 122 19.13 -5.25 15.32
N ASP A 123 19.77 -6.34 14.92
CA ASP A 123 21.16 -6.30 14.47
C ASP A 123 21.23 -5.57 13.12
N THR A 124 21.75 -4.35 13.16
CA THR A 124 21.91 -3.49 11.96
C THR A 124 23.35 -3.49 11.45
N SER A 125 24.25 -4.32 12.00
CA SER A 125 25.67 -4.37 11.60
C SER A 125 25.88 -4.67 10.12
N LYS A 126 24.92 -5.38 9.50
CA LYS A 126 24.93 -5.75 8.08
C LYS A 126 24.21 -4.75 7.17
N TYR A 127 23.59 -3.72 7.73
CA TYR A 127 22.84 -2.75 6.94
C TYR A 127 23.81 -1.76 6.28
N PRO A 128 23.56 -1.38 5.01
CA PRO A 128 24.42 -0.40 4.36
C PRO A 128 24.27 0.98 5.02
N PRO A 129 25.31 1.83 4.98
CA PRO A 129 25.25 3.18 5.54
C PRO A 129 24.19 4.07 4.88
N THR A 130 23.71 3.67 3.70
CA THR A 130 22.62 4.31 2.95
C THR A 130 21.23 4.04 3.52
N MET A 131 21.10 3.42 4.69
CA MET A 131 19.81 3.26 5.40
C MET A 131 19.42 4.50 6.22
N ALA A 132 19.78 5.69 5.75
CA ALA A 132 19.47 6.96 6.38
C ALA A 132 18.07 7.46 5.97
N PRO A 133 17.24 7.99 6.88
CA PRO A 133 15.89 8.50 6.55
C PRO A 133 15.90 9.64 5.52
N GLU A 134 17.01 10.37 5.41
CA GLU A 134 17.23 11.43 4.42
C GLU A 134 17.21 10.91 2.98
N LEU A 135 17.47 9.62 2.76
CA LEU A 135 17.36 8.98 1.45
C LEU A 135 15.93 8.52 1.12
N VAL A 136 15.01 8.61 2.08
CA VAL A 136 13.58 8.31 1.91
C VAL A 136 12.75 9.59 1.78
N ALA A 137 13.14 10.64 2.51
CA ALA A 137 12.41 11.90 2.57
C ALA A 137 12.12 12.55 1.20
N PRO A 138 13.03 12.55 0.19
CA PRO A 138 12.77 13.14 -1.11
C PRO A 138 11.60 12.48 -1.85
N LEU A 139 11.47 11.15 -1.77
CA LEU A 139 10.34 10.46 -2.38
C LEU A 139 9.03 10.81 -1.67
N ALA A 140 9.02 10.82 -0.33
CA ALA A 140 7.83 11.22 0.42
C ALA A 140 7.39 12.65 0.09
N ALA A 141 8.36 13.58 -0.06
CA ALA A 141 8.11 14.95 -0.46
C ALA A 141 7.58 15.04 -1.90
N TRP A 142 8.16 14.29 -2.85
CA TRP A 142 7.70 14.29 -4.24
C TRP A 142 6.30 13.70 -4.38
N LEU A 143 5.97 12.61 -3.67
CA LEU A 143 4.61 12.06 -3.64
C LEU A 143 3.58 13.07 -3.10
N ALA A 144 4.03 13.99 -2.25
CA ALA A 144 3.24 15.09 -1.70
C ALA A 144 3.28 16.39 -2.52
N HIS A 145 4.08 16.44 -3.59
CA HIS A 145 4.27 17.64 -4.40
C HIS A 145 3.12 17.83 -5.42
N GLU A 146 2.88 19.07 -5.83
CA GLU A 146 1.82 19.37 -6.81
C GLU A 146 2.09 18.70 -8.17
N SER A 147 3.37 18.59 -8.55
CA SER A 147 3.84 17.94 -9.79
C SER A 147 3.82 16.41 -9.75
N CYS A 148 3.46 15.78 -8.63
CA CYS A 148 3.34 14.33 -8.54
C CYS A 148 2.37 13.84 -9.62
N SER A 149 2.85 13.05 -10.58
CA SER A 149 2.06 12.60 -11.73
C SER A 149 1.22 11.36 -11.46
N ILE A 150 1.47 10.66 -10.34
CA ILE A 150 0.92 9.33 -10.08
C ILE A 150 -0.10 9.32 -8.92
N SER A 151 -1.00 8.34 -8.94
CA SER A 151 -1.97 8.07 -7.89
C SER A 151 -2.29 6.58 -7.83
N GLY A 152 -2.49 6.04 -6.63
CA GLY A 152 -2.76 4.61 -6.42
C GLY A 152 -1.52 3.73 -6.54
N GLU A 153 -0.31 4.30 -6.49
CA GLU A 153 0.93 3.55 -6.62
C GLU A 153 1.63 3.26 -5.28
N MET A 154 2.46 2.22 -5.27
CA MET A 154 3.25 1.80 -4.11
C MET A 154 4.74 1.94 -4.40
N LEU A 155 5.43 2.86 -3.73
CA LEU A 155 6.84 3.15 -4.02
C LEU A 155 7.72 2.71 -2.86
N SER A 156 8.61 1.76 -3.13
CA SER A 156 9.64 1.32 -2.20
C SER A 156 10.85 2.25 -2.25
N SER A 157 11.35 2.66 -1.09
CA SER A 157 12.51 3.54 -0.97
C SER A 157 13.36 3.20 0.24
N PHE A 158 14.57 2.71 0.01
CA PHE A 158 15.58 2.47 1.04
C PHE A 158 16.95 2.15 0.42
N GLY A 159 18.03 2.44 1.15
CA GLY A 159 19.38 2.13 0.69
C GLY A 159 19.83 2.92 -0.57
N GLY A 160 19.14 4.00 -0.92
CA GLY A 160 19.33 4.76 -2.16
C GLY A 160 18.56 4.21 -3.38
N ARG A 161 17.86 3.08 -3.24
CA ARG A 161 17.03 2.51 -4.30
C ARG A 161 15.58 2.99 -4.17
N VAL A 162 15.00 3.42 -5.29
CA VAL A 162 13.57 3.70 -5.44
C VAL A 162 12.98 2.76 -6.49
N SER A 163 11.84 2.13 -6.20
CA SER A 163 11.14 1.25 -7.17
C SER A 163 9.65 1.21 -6.91
N THR A 164 8.86 1.02 -7.95
CA THR A 164 7.43 0.69 -7.80
C THR A 164 7.26 -0.78 -7.41
N ALA A 165 6.37 -1.04 -6.46
CA ALA A 165 5.81 -2.34 -6.18
C ALA A 165 4.40 -2.42 -6.79
N PHE A 166 4.06 -3.57 -7.35
CA PHE A 166 2.78 -3.80 -8.04
C PHE A 166 2.11 -5.05 -7.46
N ILE A 167 0.78 -5.03 -7.42
CA ILE A 167 -0.01 -6.26 -7.33
C ILE A 167 -0.18 -6.76 -8.76
N ALA A 168 0.06 -8.05 -8.96
CA ALA A 168 0.02 -8.69 -10.25
C ALA A 168 -0.67 -10.05 -10.13
N GLU A 169 -1.33 -10.45 -11.20
CA GLU A 169 -1.93 -11.77 -11.37
C GLU A 169 -1.19 -12.51 -12.50
N SER A 170 -1.27 -13.84 -12.51
CA SER A 170 -0.96 -14.60 -13.72
C SER A 170 -2.06 -14.38 -14.76
N ARG A 171 -1.80 -14.81 -16.01
CA ARG A 171 -2.85 -14.84 -17.04
C ARG A 171 -3.96 -15.86 -16.76
N GLY A 172 -3.68 -16.84 -15.91
CA GLY A 172 -4.61 -17.88 -15.50
C GLY A 172 -4.94 -18.86 -16.62
N VAL A 173 -5.84 -19.80 -16.31
CA VAL A 173 -6.39 -20.78 -17.24
C VAL A 173 -7.91 -20.70 -17.15
N PHE A 174 -8.59 -20.72 -18.29
CA PHE A 174 -10.04 -20.76 -18.32
C PHE A 174 -10.55 -22.18 -18.59
N ARG A 175 -11.59 -22.57 -17.86
CA ARG A 175 -12.43 -23.74 -18.11
C ARG A 175 -13.86 -23.38 -17.73
N GLU A 176 -14.83 -23.95 -18.43
CA GLU A 176 -16.26 -23.77 -18.10
C GLU A 176 -16.63 -24.40 -16.75
N THR A 177 -15.93 -25.49 -16.38
CA THR A 177 -16.08 -26.17 -15.10
C THR A 177 -14.71 -26.58 -14.54
N TRP A 178 -14.63 -26.64 -13.21
CA TRP A 178 -13.43 -27.05 -12.47
C TRP A 178 -13.75 -28.19 -11.50
N THR A 179 -12.89 -29.20 -11.47
CA THR A 179 -12.75 -30.13 -10.34
C THR A 179 -11.46 -29.84 -9.57
N ILE A 180 -11.32 -30.41 -8.37
CA ILE A 180 -10.10 -30.27 -7.56
C ILE A 180 -8.88 -30.82 -8.30
N GLU A 181 -9.05 -31.96 -8.97
CA GLU A 181 -8.02 -32.65 -9.74
C GLU A 181 -7.58 -31.78 -10.92
N GLN A 182 -8.52 -31.18 -11.64
CA GLN A 182 -8.21 -30.28 -12.75
C GLN A 182 -7.41 -29.05 -12.28
N ILE A 183 -7.72 -28.48 -11.11
CA ILE A 183 -6.92 -27.39 -10.54
C ILE A 183 -5.50 -27.87 -10.26
N ALA A 184 -5.34 -29.04 -9.64
CA ALA A 184 -4.04 -29.61 -9.32
C ALA A 184 -3.20 -29.90 -10.58
N GLU A 185 -3.81 -30.49 -11.60
CA GLU A 185 -3.16 -30.78 -12.89
C GLU A 185 -2.75 -29.51 -13.64
N ASN A 186 -3.47 -28.40 -13.46
CA ASN A 186 -3.22 -27.13 -14.14
C ASN A 186 -2.46 -26.11 -13.27
N ILE A 187 -2.01 -26.48 -12.07
CA ILE A 187 -1.50 -25.51 -11.10
C ILE A 187 -0.29 -24.70 -11.60
N ASP A 188 0.58 -25.32 -12.39
CA ASP A 188 1.76 -24.64 -12.96
C ASP A 188 1.36 -23.62 -14.04
N ALA A 189 0.38 -23.96 -14.88
CA ALA A 189 -0.16 -23.03 -15.86
C ALA A 189 -0.93 -21.88 -15.19
N ILE A 190 -1.73 -22.18 -14.16
CA ILE A 190 -2.43 -21.17 -13.36
C ILE A 190 -1.45 -20.21 -12.69
N ARG A 191 -0.29 -20.69 -12.26
CA ARG A 191 0.74 -19.88 -11.56
C ARG A 191 1.80 -19.29 -12.48
N ASN A 192 1.71 -19.49 -13.80
CA ASN A 192 2.70 -18.94 -14.74
C ASN A 192 2.68 -17.40 -14.65
N ALA A 193 3.83 -16.83 -14.28
CA ALA A 193 4.03 -15.40 -14.07
C ALA A 193 5.05 -14.80 -15.05
N ASP A 194 5.35 -15.47 -16.17
CA ASP A 194 6.32 -14.99 -17.18
C ASP A 194 5.87 -13.65 -17.78
N VAL A 195 4.55 -13.48 -17.96
CA VAL A 195 3.91 -12.23 -18.39
C VAL A 195 2.83 -11.87 -17.37
N PRO A 196 3.18 -11.12 -16.30
CA PRO A 196 2.21 -10.76 -15.28
C PRO A 196 1.12 -9.86 -15.85
N PHE A 197 -0.12 -10.11 -15.42
CA PHE A 197 -1.24 -9.21 -15.62
C PHE A 197 -1.22 -8.17 -14.50
N ILE A 198 -0.86 -6.94 -14.86
CA ILE A 198 -0.76 -5.81 -13.94
C ILE A 198 -1.80 -4.78 -14.38
N THR A 199 -2.70 -4.41 -13.47
CA THR A 199 -3.70 -3.36 -13.68
C THR A 199 -3.42 -2.19 -12.73
N PRO A 200 -3.30 -0.96 -13.24
CA PRO A 200 -3.16 0.20 -12.37
C PRO A 200 -4.47 0.43 -11.60
N VAL A 201 -4.36 0.92 -10.37
CA VAL A 201 -5.54 1.18 -9.53
C VAL A 201 -6.46 2.21 -10.22
N VAL A 202 -5.89 3.34 -10.63
CA VAL A 202 -6.59 4.43 -11.32
C VAL A 202 -6.32 4.30 -12.83
N PRO A 203 -7.33 4.44 -13.71
CA PRO A 203 -8.70 4.87 -13.41
C PRO A 203 -9.63 3.76 -12.91
N ALA A 204 -9.41 2.50 -13.28
CA ALA A 204 -10.41 1.45 -13.06
C ALA A 204 -9.82 0.02 -13.02
N GLY A 205 -8.72 -0.22 -12.31
CA GLY A 205 -8.04 -1.52 -12.33
C GLY A 205 -8.92 -2.72 -11.98
N PHE A 206 -9.89 -2.56 -11.08
CA PHE A 206 -10.88 -3.61 -10.78
C PHE A 206 -11.78 -3.93 -11.98
N GLN A 207 -12.23 -2.93 -12.74
CA GLN A 207 -13.06 -3.16 -13.92
C GLN A 207 -12.26 -3.78 -15.07
N GLU A 208 -10.99 -3.43 -15.22
CA GLU A 208 -10.08 -4.05 -16.17
C GLU A 208 -9.89 -5.54 -15.86
N HIS A 209 -9.66 -5.88 -14.58
CA HIS A 209 -9.58 -7.27 -14.11
C HIS A 209 -10.86 -8.06 -14.42
N MET A 210 -12.03 -7.48 -14.11
CA MET A 210 -13.32 -8.11 -14.38
C MET A 210 -13.54 -8.31 -15.88
N SER A 211 -13.18 -7.32 -16.69
CA SER A 211 -13.32 -7.37 -18.15
C SER A 211 -12.44 -8.46 -18.77
N TYR A 212 -11.19 -8.59 -18.31
CA TYR A 212 -10.29 -9.66 -18.74
C TYR A 212 -10.89 -11.03 -18.42
N THR A 213 -11.31 -11.24 -17.17
CA THR A 213 -11.91 -12.50 -16.69
C THR A 213 -13.18 -12.86 -17.46
N PHE A 214 -14.07 -11.90 -17.68
CA PHE A 214 -15.30 -12.12 -18.45
C PHE A 214 -15.05 -12.35 -19.94
N GLY A 215 -13.98 -11.76 -20.50
CA GLY A 215 -13.54 -12.00 -21.87
C GLY A 215 -13.18 -13.45 -22.10
N MET A 216 -12.39 -14.04 -21.18
CA MET A 216 -12.02 -15.46 -21.24
C MET A 216 -13.26 -16.38 -21.23
N SER A 217 -14.29 -16.04 -20.43
CA SER A 217 -15.53 -16.83 -20.37
C SER A 217 -16.39 -16.76 -21.63
N LYS A 218 -16.27 -15.70 -22.43
CA LYS A 218 -17.09 -15.49 -23.64
C LYS A 218 -16.43 -16.08 -24.91
N GLY A 219 -15.34 -16.83 -24.78
CA GLY A 219 -14.60 -17.41 -25.90
C GLY A 219 -13.71 -16.39 -26.65
N GLY A 220 -13.50 -15.20 -26.09
CA GLY A 220 -12.49 -14.27 -26.57
C GLY A 220 -11.13 -14.72 -26.06
N ALA A 221 -10.25 -15.17 -26.96
CA ALA A 221 -8.83 -15.24 -26.64
C ALA A 221 -8.40 -13.82 -26.21
N ALA A 222 -7.96 -13.69 -24.96
CA ALA A 222 -7.35 -12.47 -24.45
C ALA A 222 -5.88 -12.38 -24.88
#